data_AF-A0A7M7II57-F1
#
_entry.id   AF-A0A7M7II57-F1
#
_cell.length_a   1.000
_cell.length_b   1.000
_cell.length_c   1.000
_cell.angle_alpha   90.00
_cell.angle_beta   90.00
_cell.angle_gamma   90.00
#
_symmetry.space_group_name_H-M   'P 1'
#
loop_
_entity.id
_entity.type
_entity.pdbx_description
1 polymer ?
#
loop_
_entity_poly.entity_id
_entity_poly.type
_entity_poly.pdbx_seq_one_letter_code
_entity_poly.pdbx_strand_id
1 'polypeptide(L)'
;MTILQPIFNILTICGCRMPSSCRTSYKRMLYILYATFVLLLLYSFCISQFLNVIINVRTADELCNSFYMFIASLLSCCKIVALLMNHKAIKIFRRKLEEEPCKPTNTKEVTIQKSFDKNIG
;
A
#
# COMPACT_ATOMS: atom_id res chain seq x y z
N MET A 1 -18.76 2.77 1.80
CA MET A 1 -17.94 2.93 0.57
C MET A 1 -17.29 1.58 0.26
N THR A 2 -18.05 0.69 -0.36
CA THR A 2 -17.66 -0.71 -0.60
C THR A 2 -16.54 -0.80 -1.65
N ILE A 3 -16.50 0.17 -2.56
CA ILE A 3 -15.50 0.34 -3.64
C ILE A 3 -14.06 0.39 -3.14
N LEU A 4 -13.82 1.06 -2.02
CA LEU A 4 -12.46 1.33 -1.53
C LEU A 4 -11.95 0.19 -0.62
N GLN A 5 -12.84 -0.71 -0.21
CA GLN A 5 -12.59 -1.84 0.68
C GLN A 5 -11.52 -2.83 0.17
N PRO A 6 -11.52 -3.27 -1.11
CA PRO A 6 -10.45 -4.13 -1.63
C PRO A 6 -9.07 -3.47 -1.60
N ILE A 7 -8.98 -2.19 -1.96
CA ILE A 7 -7.72 -1.42 -1.91
C ILE A 7 -7.20 -1.35 -0.47
N PHE A 8 -8.10 -1.15 0.50
CA PHE A 8 -7.73 -1.15 1.91
C PHE A 8 -7.34 -2.51 2.46
N ASN A 9 -7.94 -3.60 1.97
CA ASN A 9 -7.53 -4.96 2.30
C ASN A 9 -6.12 -5.24 1.76
N ILE A 10 -5.83 -4.87 0.51
CA ILE A 10 -4.48 -4.99 -0.07
C ILE A 10 -3.47 -4.18 0.75
N LEU A 11 -3.83 -2.96 1.15
CA LEU A 11 -3.00 -2.14 2.04
C LEU A 11 -2.73 -2.77 3.41
N THR A 12 -3.69 -3.55 3.93
CA THR A 12 -3.57 -4.27 5.20
C THR A 12 -2.65 -5.49 5.03
N ILE A 13 -2.78 -6.21 3.91
CA ILE A 13 -1.91 -7.34 3.56
C ILE A 13 -0.48 -6.86 3.27
N CYS A 14 -0.29 -5.69 2.66
CA CYS A 14 1.05 -5.13 2.46
C CYS A 14 1.70 -4.57 3.74
N GLY A 15 1.04 -4.67 4.91
CA GLY A 15 1.56 -4.12 6.18
C GLY A 15 1.44 -2.60 6.29
N CYS A 16 0.96 -1.90 5.25
CA CYS A 16 0.89 -0.45 5.18
C CYS A 16 -0.19 0.19 6.06
N ARG A 17 -1.25 -0.55 6.43
CA ARG A 17 -2.41 0.00 7.14
C ARG A 17 -2.89 -0.87 8.28
N MET A 18 -2.81 -0.33 9.50
CA MET A 18 -3.33 -1.00 10.67
C MET A 18 -4.87 -1.12 10.60
N PRO A 19 -5.44 -2.34 10.67
CA PRO A 19 -6.88 -2.53 10.57
C PRO A 19 -7.58 -1.96 11.81
N SER A 20 -8.72 -1.30 11.60
CA SER A 20 -9.52 -0.67 12.67
C SER A 20 -10.07 -1.67 13.70
N SER A 21 -10.01 -2.97 13.43
CA SER A 21 -10.41 -4.05 14.33
C SER A 21 -9.36 -4.40 15.40
N CYS A 22 -8.14 -3.85 15.33
CA CYS A 22 -7.07 -4.10 16.32
C CYS A 22 -7.15 -3.13 17.51
N ARG A 23 -8.22 -3.21 18.31
CA ARG A 23 -8.41 -2.37 19.51
C ARG A 23 -7.57 -2.85 20.71
N THR A 24 -7.21 -4.13 20.76
CA THR A 24 -6.45 -4.77 21.84
C THR A 24 -4.93 -4.58 21.67
N SER A 25 -4.21 -4.29 22.75
CA SER A 25 -2.75 -4.05 22.75
C SER A 25 -1.95 -5.20 22.11
N TYR A 26 -2.36 -6.45 22.30
CA TYR A 26 -1.69 -7.63 21.73
C TYR A 26 -1.78 -7.69 20.19
N LYS A 27 -2.98 -7.49 19.62
CA LYS A 27 -3.17 -7.46 18.16
C LYS A 27 -2.40 -6.31 17.51
N ARG A 28 -2.29 -5.18 18.20
CA ARG A 28 -1.46 -4.05 17.79
C ARG A 28 0.02 -4.41 17.74
N MET A 29 0.53 -5.10 18.75
CA MET A 29 1.93 -5.52 18.79
C MET A 29 2.26 -6.52 17.69
N LEU A 30 1.41 -7.52 17.45
CA LEU A 30 1.57 -8.46 16.34
C LEU A 30 1.58 -7.75 14.98
N TYR A 31 0.69 -6.78 14.79
CA TYR A 31 0.65 -6.02 13.53
C TYR A 31 1.88 -5.13 13.34
N ILE A 32 2.40 -4.52 14.42
CA ILE A 32 3.64 -3.74 14.35
C ILE A 32 4.82 -4.65 14.00
N LEU A 33 4.94 -5.81 14.65
CA LEU A 33 5.98 -6.79 14.35
C LEU A 33 5.89 -7.25 12.88
N TYR A 34 4.68 -7.54 12.40
CA TYR A 34 4.43 -7.88 11.00
C TYR A 34 4.86 -6.76 10.04
N ALA A 35 4.46 -5.52 10.30
CA ALA A 35 4.84 -4.38 9.46
C ALA A 35 6.37 -4.16 9.45
N THR A 36 7.02 -4.29 10.60
CA THR A 36 8.50 -4.26 10.70
C THR A 36 9.13 -5.39 9.90
N PHE A 37 8.58 -6.60 9.96
CA PHE A 37 9.06 -7.74 9.18
C PHE A 37 8.94 -7.50 7.67
N VAL A 38 7.80 -6.99 7.20
CA VAL A 38 7.61 -6.62 5.78
C VAL A 38 8.61 -5.54 5.35
N LEU A 39 8.87 -4.54 6.20
CA LEU A 39 9.87 -3.50 5.93
C LEU A 39 11.29 -4.08 5.84
N LEU A 40 11.65 -5.01 6.73
CA LEU A 40 12.94 -5.70 6.70
C LEU A 40 13.12 -6.51 5.41
N LEU A 41 12.08 -7.21 4.97
CA LEU A 41 12.09 -7.94 3.70
C LEU A 41 12.29 -7.00 2.50
N LEU A 42 11.57 -5.88 2.46
CA LEU A 42 11.75 -4.85 1.43
C LEU A 42 13.19 -4.31 1.40
N TYR A 43 13.77 -4.05 2.57
CA TYR A 43 15.13 -3.54 2.67
C TYR A 43 16.17 -4.58 2.22
N SER A 44 16.00 -5.83 2.64
CA SER A 44 16.83 -6.96 2.20
C SER A 44 16.76 -7.17 0.70
N PHE A 45 15.56 -7.07 0.11
CA PHE A 45 15.35 -7.15 -1.33
C PHE A 45 16.07 -6.02 -2.07
N CYS A 46 15.95 -4.77 -1.61
CA CYS A 46 16.69 -3.64 -2.17
C CYS A 46 18.20 -3.84 -2.13
N ILE A 47 18.75 -4.32 -1.01
CA ILE A 47 20.18 -4.63 -0.88
C ILE A 47 20.58 -5.74 -1.85
N SER A 48 19.79 -6.82 -1.95
CA SER A 48 20.08 -7.93 -2.86
C SER A 48 20.11 -7.48 -4.31
N GLN A 49 19.16 -6.63 -4.72
CA GLN A 49 19.11 -6.07 -6.07
C GLN A 49 20.31 -5.15 -6.34
N PHE A 50 20.75 -4.38 -5.34
CA PHE A 50 21.94 -3.53 -5.44
C PHE A 50 23.23 -4.35 -5.58
N LEU A 51 23.39 -5.38 -4.75
CA LEU A 51 24.53 -6.30 -4.83
C LEU A 51 24.57 -7.05 -6.17
N ASN A 52 23.41 -7.44 -6.71
CA ASN A 52 23.33 -8.08 -8.02
C ASN A 52 23.87 -7.18 -9.14
N VAL A 53 23.57 -5.88 -9.10
CA VAL A 53 24.10 -4.91 -10.06
C VAL A 53 25.62 -4.76 -9.94
N ILE A 54 26.15 -4.70 -8.70
CA ILE A 54 27.60 -4.54 -8.47
C ILE A 54 28.38 -5.78 -8.88
N ILE A 55 27.90 -6.97 -8.51
CA ILE A 55 28.62 -8.24 -8.71
C ILE A 55 28.56 -8.68 -10.18
N ASN A 56 27.46 -8.39 -10.88
CA ASN A 56 27.27 -8.82 -12.26
C ASN A 56 27.86 -7.86 -13.31
N VAL A 57 28.67 -6.87 -12.90
CA VAL A 57 29.30 -5.93 -13.84
C VAL A 57 30.48 -6.58 -14.55
N ARG A 58 30.21 -7.23 -15.69
CA ARG A 58 31.27 -7.72 -16.60
C ARG A 58 31.35 -6.90 -17.89
N THR A 59 30.27 -6.24 -18.29
CA THR A 59 30.23 -5.37 -19.49
C THR A 59 29.19 -4.25 -19.30
N ALA A 60 29.39 -3.10 -19.97
CA ALA A 60 28.52 -1.92 -19.83
C ALA A 60 27.05 -2.18 -20.22
N ASP A 61 26.78 -3.08 -21.17
CA ASP A 61 25.42 -3.44 -21.55
C ASP A 61 24.70 -4.26 -20.48
N GLU A 62 25.39 -5.23 -19.85
CA GLU A 62 24.86 -6.03 -18.75
C GLU A 62 24.59 -5.18 -17.50
N LEU A 63 25.44 -4.18 -17.29
CA LEU A 63 25.26 -3.16 -16.26
C LEU A 63 23.97 -2.38 -16.49
N CYS A 64 23.78 -1.84 -17.70
CA CYS A 64 22.62 -1.01 -18.04
C CYS A 64 21.31 -1.79 -17.88
N ASN A 65 21.25 -3.04 -18.35
CA ASN A 65 20.07 -3.89 -18.21
C ASN A 65 19.76 -4.22 -16.74
N SER A 66 20.78 -4.56 -15.96
CA SER A 66 20.61 -4.86 -14.52
C SER A 66 20.21 -3.62 -13.72
N PHE A 67 20.79 -2.45 -14.04
CA PHE A 67 20.38 -1.17 -13.46
C PHE A 67 18.95 -0.81 -13.78
N TYR A 68 18.49 -1.07 -15.01
CA TYR A 68 17.12 -0.79 -15.39
C TYR A 68 16.13 -1.61 -14.54
N MET A 69 16.39 -2.91 -14.35
CA MET A 69 15.60 -3.76 -13.46
C MET A 69 15.68 -3.32 -11.99
N PHE A 70 16.86 -2.88 -11.54
CA PHE A 70 17.07 -2.33 -10.19
C PHE A 70 16.23 -1.06 -9.97
N ILE A 71 16.30 -0.10 -10.90
CA ILE A 71 15.55 1.17 -10.82
C ILE A 71 14.05 0.90 -10.84
N ALA A 72 13.55 0.01 -11.71
CA ALA A 72 12.14 -0.36 -11.74
C ALA A 72 11.67 -0.95 -10.39
N SER A 73 12.49 -1.83 -9.81
CA SER A 73 12.23 -2.43 -8.49
C SER A 73 12.27 -1.38 -7.37
N LEU A 74 13.23 -0.47 -7.41
CA LEU A 74 13.39 0.63 -6.47
C LEU A 74 12.19 1.59 -6.52
N LEU A 75 11.73 1.96 -7.72
CA LEU A 75 10.55 2.79 -7.91
C LEU A 75 9.28 2.12 -7.34
N SER A 76 9.14 0.80 -7.54
CA SER A 76 8.04 0.03 -6.94
C SER A 76 8.11 0.08 -5.40
N CYS A 77 9.29 -0.12 -4.82
CA CYS A 77 9.50 -0.01 -3.38
C CYS A 77 9.21 1.41 -2.87
N CYS A 78 9.65 2.45 -3.57
CA CYS A 78 9.37 3.84 -3.25
C CYS A 78 7.86 4.15 -3.27
N LYS A 79 7.09 3.58 -4.19
CA LYS A 79 5.62 3.72 -4.19
C LYS A 79 5.01 3.13 -2.92
N ILE A 80 5.49 1.98 -2.49
CA ILE A 80 5.02 1.32 -1.25
C ILE A 80 5.38 2.17 -0.03
N VAL A 81 6.62 2.67 0.06
CA VAL A 81 7.07 3.53 1.17
C VAL A 81 6.31 4.86 1.19
N ALA A 82 6.14 5.51 0.04
CA ALA A 82 5.38 6.77 -0.07
C ALA A 82 3.93 6.57 0.38
N LEU A 83 3.32 5.44 0.02
CA LEU A 83 1.99 5.07 0.46
C LEU A 83 1.93 4.80 1.98
N LEU A 84 2.99 4.23 2.55
CA LEU A 84 3.16 4.03 3.99
C LEU A 84 3.30 5.36 4.75
N MET A 85 4.12 6.29 4.24
CA MET A 85 4.28 7.64 4.81
C MET A 85 2.98 8.45 4.73
N ASN A 86 2.27 8.35 3.61
CA ASN A 86 0.99 9.02 3.39
C ASN A 86 -0.20 8.29 4.05
N HIS A 87 0.03 7.24 4.85
CA HIS A 87 -1.04 6.54 5.57
C HIS A 87 -1.92 7.48 6.42
N LYS A 88 -1.33 8.52 7.01
CA LYS A 88 -2.08 9.58 7.73
C LYS A 88 -3.01 10.36 6.79
N ALA A 89 -2.52 10.74 5.61
CA ALA A 89 -3.33 11.42 4.59
C ALA A 89 -4.45 10.52 4.05
N ILE A 90 -4.19 9.23 3.82
CA ILE A 90 -5.20 8.25 3.40
C ILE A 90 -6.29 8.07 4.47
N LYS A 91 -5.93 8.12 5.76
CA LYS A 91 -6.90 8.07 6.86
C LYS A 91 -7.80 9.31 6.88
N ILE A 92 -7.21 10.50 6.68
CA ILE A 92 -7.95 11.77 6.59
C ILE A 92 -8.87 11.77 5.36
N PHE A 93 -8.36 11.31 4.22
CA PHE A 93 -9.13 11.20 2.98
C PHE A 93 -10.33 10.28 3.15
N ARG A 94 -10.15 9.08 3.73
CA ARG A 94 -11.28 8.20 4.03
C ARG A 94 -12.31 8.89 4.92
N ARG A 95 -11.86 9.56 5.99
CA ARG A 95 -12.74 10.25 6.92
C ARG A 95 -13.55 11.34 6.22
N LYS A 96 -12.92 12.12 5.33
CA LYS A 96 -13.58 13.11 4.47
C LYS A 96 -14.61 12.48 3.52
N LEU A 97 -14.39 11.26 3.03
CA LEU A 97 -15.36 10.54 2.19
C LEU A 97 -16.55 9.95 2.97
N GLU A 98 -16.38 9.67 4.26
CA GLU A 98 -17.43 9.13 5.14
C GLU A 98 -18.20 10.22 5.91
N GLU A 99 -17.61 11.41 6.06
CA GLU A 99 -18.20 12.61 6.67
C GLU A 99 -18.79 13.57 5.59
N GLU A 100 -19.62 14.52 6.01
CA GLU A 100 -20.14 15.57 5.11
C GLU A 100 -18.97 16.39 4.53
N PRO A 101 -18.98 16.73 3.23
CA PRO A 101 -20.10 16.74 2.28
C PRO A 101 -20.22 15.47 1.39
N CYS A 102 -19.34 14.49 1.52
CA CYS A 102 -19.29 13.32 0.61
C CYS A 102 -20.25 12.19 1.02
N LYS A 103 -20.95 12.36 2.14
CA LYS A 103 -21.94 11.42 2.63
C LYS A 103 -23.21 11.52 1.77
N PRO A 104 -23.71 10.40 1.21
CA PRO A 104 -24.95 10.41 0.43
C PRO A 104 -26.09 10.84 1.35
N THR A 105 -26.73 11.94 0.99
CA THR A 105 -27.80 12.55 1.80
C THR A 105 -29.11 12.51 1.03
N ASN A 106 -29.05 12.46 -0.30
CA ASN A 106 -30.22 12.36 -1.17
C ASN A 106 -30.53 10.91 -1.55
N THR A 107 -31.82 10.56 -1.68
CA THR A 107 -32.29 9.23 -2.11
C THR A 107 -31.78 8.86 -3.51
N LYS A 108 -31.58 9.85 -4.39
CA LYS A 108 -30.95 9.65 -5.71
C LYS A 108 -29.48 9.22 -5.59
N GLU A 109 -28.72 9.84 -4.68
CA GLU A 109 -27.30 9.51 -4.44
C GLU A 109 -27.15 8.12 -3.83
N VAL A 110 -28.03 7.75 -2.89
CA VAL A 110 -28.06 6.41 -2.29
C VAL A 110 -28.32 5.33 -3.35
N THR A 111 -29.19 5.62 -4.32
CA THR A 111 -29.52 4.69 -5.41
C THR A 111 -28.32 4.49 -6.35
N ILE A 112 -27.62 5.57 -6.71
CA ILE A 112 -26.39 5.52 -7.51
C ILE A 112 -25.29 4.75 -6.75
N GLN A 113 -25.10 5.03 -5.46
CA GLN A 113 -24.11 4.33 -4.66
C GLN A 113 -24.41 2.82 -4.59
N LYS A 114 -25.68 2.44 -4.40
CA LYS A 114 -26.10 1.02 -4.42
C LYS A 114 -25.85 0.35 -5.77
N SER A 115 -26.08 1.03 -6.90
CA SER A 115 -25.82 0.44 -8.22
C SER A 115 -24.34 0.18 -8.45
N PHE A 116 -23.47 1.10 -8.02
CA PHE A 116 -22.01 0.90 -8.11
C PHE A 116 -21.51 -0.16 -7.14
N ASP A 117 -22.00 -0.16 -5.90
CA ASP A 117 -21.64 -1.17 -4.91
C ASP A 117 -22.07 -2.59 -5.35
N LYS A 118 -23.19 -2.73 -6.07
CA LYS A 118 -23.65 -4.02 -6.64
C LYS A 118 -22.77 -4.52 -7.78
N ASN A 119 -22.19 -3.61 -8.58
CA ASN A 119 -21.31 -3.97 -9.71
C ASN A 119 -19.88 -4.35 -9.27
N ILE A 120 -19.56 -4.20 -7.99
CA ILE A 120 -18.24 -4.53 -7.41
C ILE A 120 -18.25 -5.92 -6.74
N GLY A 121 -19.42 -6.55 -6.64
CA GLY A 121 -19.61 -7.93 -6.19
C GLY A 121 -19.49 -8.93 -7.34
#